data_AF-N9SK20-F1
#
_entry.id   AF-N9SK20-F1
#
_cell.length_a   1.000
_cell.length_b   1.000
_cell.length_c   1.000
_cell.angle_alpha   90.00
_cell.angle_beta   90.00
_cell.angle_gamma   90.00
#
_symmetry.space_group_name_H-M   'P 1'
#
loop_
_entity.id
_entity.type
_entity.pdbx_description
1 polymer ?
#
loop_
_entity_poly.entity_id
_entity_poly.type
_entity_poly.pdbx_seq_one_letter_code
_entity_poly.pdbx_strand_id
1 'polypeptide(L)' 'MKEAIEQYRQERATLENEISDFLEKKFAEFKDKTGAEVIHLEVEFDSTDDEDAEFFISSVFIGTDL' A
#
# COMPACT_ATOMS: atom_id res chain seq x y z
N MET A 1 5.94 -8.27 -25.79
CA MET A 1 4.75 -8.61 -24.98
C MET A 1 5.16 -9.17 -23.62
N LYS A 2 5.94 -10.26 -23.53
CA LYS A 2 6.50 -10.72 -22.23
C LYS A 2 7.29 -9.64 -21.47
N GLU A 3 8.13 -8.87 -22.16
CA GLU A 3 8.90 -7.78 -21.53
C GLU A 3 8.03 -6.61 -21.04
N ALA A 4 6.89 -6.34 -21.69
CA ALA A 4 5.99 -5.26 -21.30
C ALA A 4 5.22 -5.61 -20.02
N ILE A 5 4.74 -6.85 -19.91
CA ILE A 5 4.09 -7.36 -18.69
C ILE A 5 5.05 -7.37 -17.50
N GLU A 6 6.33 -7.68 -17.74
CA GLU A 6 7.34 -7.68 -16.68
C GLU A 6 7.68 -6.26 -16.20
N GLN A 7 7.75 -5.30 -17.11
CA GLN A 7 7.86 -3.87 -16.76
C GLN A 7 6.65 -3.37 -15.99
N TYR A 8 5.42 -3.69 -16.45
CA TYR A 8 4.19 -3.34 -15.76
C TYR A 8 4.16 -3.90 -14.32
N ARG A 9 4.57 -5.15 -14.12
CA ARG A 9 4.67 -5.75 -12.78
C ARG A 9 5.67 -5.04 -11.88
N GLN A 10 6.80 -4.59 -12.42
CA GLN A 10 7.79 -3.82 -11.66
C GLN A 10 7.29 -2.42 -11.30
N GLU A 11 6.67 -1.71 -12.24
CA GLU A 11 6.08 -0.40 -12.00
C GLU A 11 4.97 -0.48 -10.95
N ARG A 12 4.13 -1.51 -11.03
CA ARG A 12 3.07 -1.78 -10.06
C ARG A 12 3.64 -2.08 -8.66
N ALA A 13 4.63 -2.96 -8.54
CA ALA A 13 5.28 -3.24 -7.26
C ALA A 13 5.96 -1.99 -6.67
N THR A 14 6.49 -1.11 -7.52
CA THR A 14 7.04 0.18 -7.09
C THR A 14 5.95 1.06 -6.50
N LEU A 15 4.80 1.16 -7.17
CA LEU A 15 3.67 1.94 -6.70
C LEU A 15 3.07 1.41 -5.39
N GLU A 16 2.94 0.09 -5.25
CA GLU A 16 2.49 -0.57 -4.00
C GLU A 16 3.40 -0.22 -2.82
N ASN A 17 4.72 -0.19 -3.04
CA ASN A 17 5.70 0.23 -2.03
C ASN A 17 5.59 1.73 -1.70
N GLU A 18 5.48 2.60 -2.72
CA GLU A 18 5.34 4.05 -2.50
C GLU A 18 4.09 4.40 -1.68
N ILE A 19 2.98 3.71 -1.93
CA ILE A 19 1.74 3.86 -1.17
C ILE A 19 1.92 3.40 0.27
N SER A 20 2.56 2.25 0.48
CA SER A 20 2.83 1.71 1.80
C SER A 20 3.71 2.66 2.62
N ASP A 21 4.80 3.15 2.04
CA ASP A 21 5.69 4.15 2.66
C ASP A 21 4.97 5.46 2.99
N PHE A 22 4.07 5.91 2.11
CA PHE A 22 3.27 7.11 2.34
C PHE A 22 2.32 6.91 3.53
N LEU A 23 1.65 5.77 3.60
CA LEU A 23 0.73 5.43 4.69
C LEU A 23 1.48 5.30 6.01
N GLU A 24 2.62 4.62 6.06
CA GLU A 24 3.46 4.55 7.26
C GLU A 24 3.83 5.94 7.79
N LYS A 25 4.27 6.86 6.92
CA LYS A 25 4.57 8.25 7.30
C LYS A 25 3.34 8.97 7.84
N LYS A 26 2.18 8.79 7.21
CA LYS A 26 0.92 9.39 7.65
C LYS A 26 0.46 8.85 9.00
N PHE A 27 0.71 7.59 9.28
CA PHE A 27 0.40 6.99 10.58
C PHE A 27 1.41 7.32 11.67
N ALA A 28 2.68 7.57 11.32
CA ALA A 28 3.62 8.19 12.27
C ALA A 28 3.12 9.58 12.73
N GLU A 29 2.57 10.39 11.82
CA GLU A 29 1.90 11.65 12.18
C GLU A 29 0.62 11.44 13.03
N PHE A 30 0.00 10.26 12.97
CA PHE A 30 -1.18 9.90 13.78
C PHE A 30 -0.78 9.66 15.25
N LYS A 31 0.39 9.07 15.50
CA LYS A 31 0.96 8.91 16.86
C LYS A 31 1.10 10.25 17.55
N ASP A 32 1.61 11.26 16.86
CA ASP A 32 1.79 12.60 17.42
C ASP A 32 0.46 13.26 17.84
N LYS A 33 -0.65 12.90 17.18
CA LYS A 33 -1.99 13.47 17.45
C LYS A 33 -2.80 12.69 18.48
N THR A 34 -2.64 11.38 18.52
CA THR A 34 -3.52 10.48 19.29
C THR A 34 -2.83 9.79 20.45
N GLY A 35 -1.49 9.79 20.46
CA GLY A 35 -0.68 9.01 21.40
C GLY A 35 -0.68 7.50 21.11
N ALA A 36 -1.43 7.04 20.11
CA ALA A 36 -1.51 5.65 19.70
C ALA A 36 -0.30 5.28 18.83
N GLU A 37 0.42 4.24 19.20
CA GLU A 37 1.46 3.66 18.37
C GLU A 37 0.86 2.65 17.40
N VAL A 38 1.09 2.85 16.10
CA VAL A 38 0.73 1.85 15.10
C VAL A 38 1.75 0.71 15.20
N ILE A 39 1.28 -0.47 15.62
CA ILE A 39 2.08 -1.68 15.76
C ILE A 39 1.96 -2.60 14.54
N HIS A 40 0.94 -2.36 13.70
CA HIS A 40 0.69 -3.15 12.51
C HIS A 40 -0.03 -2.31 11.45
N LEU A 41 0.49 -2.32 10.23
CA LEU A 41 -0.15 -1.76 9.04
C LEU A 41 -0.17 -2.86 7.98
N GLU A 42 -1.34 -3.13 7.44
CA GLU A 42 -1.52 -4.03 6.31
C GLU A 42 -2.33 -3.30 5.24
N VAL A 43 -1.82 -3.32 4.00
CA VAL A 43 -2.45 -2.68 2.85
C VAL A 43 -2.70 -3.76 1.82
N GLU A 44 -3.96 -4.05 1.54
CA GLU A 44 -4.33 -4.99 0.48
C GLU A 44 -4.63 -4.22 -0.79
N PHE A 45 -3.97 -4.62 -1.88
CA PHE A 45 -4.23 -4.11 -3.21
C PHE A 45 -5.07 -5.12 -3.99
N ASP A 46 -6.05 -4.63 -4.74
CA ASP A 46 -6.75 -5.50 -5.67
C ASP A 46 -5.78 -5.87 -6.81
N SER A 47 -5.49 -7.17 -6.93
CA SER A 47 -4.53 -7.70 -7.90
C SER A 47 -5.20 -8.55 -8.95
N THR A 48 -5.85 -7.86 -9.88
CA THR A 48 -6.12 -8.41 -11.20
C THR A 48 -4.84 -8.35 -12.04
N ASP A 49 -4.47 -9.48 -12.64
CA ASP A 49 -3.36 -9.61 -13.63
C ASP A 49 -3.75 -9.03 -15.02
N ASP A 50 -4.90 -8.38 -15.14
CA ASP A 50 -5.39 -7.80 -16.39
C ASP A 50 -4.72 -6.43 -16.63
N GLU A 51 -4.12 -6.23 -17.81
CA GLU A 51 -3.37 -5.00 -18.15
C GLU A 51 -4.27 -3.75 -18.19
N ASP A 52 -5.59 -3.94 -18.37
CA ASP A 52 -6.59 -2.86 -18.40
C ASP A 52 -7.33 -2.67 -17.07
N ALA A 53 -6.99 -3.42 -16.03
CA ALA A 53 -7.68 -3.29 -14.76
C ALA A 53 -7.21 -2.07 -13.95
N GLU A 54 -8.16 -1.40 -13.31
CA GLU A 54 -7.88 -0.28 -12.42
C GLU A 54 -7.09 -0.76 -11.19
N PHE A 55 -6.03 -0.05 -10.85
CA PHE A 55 -5.24 -0.30 -9.66
C PHE A 55 -5.80 0.50 -8.49
N PHE A 56 -6.29 -0.19 -7.45
CA PHE A 56 -6.82 0.45 -6.25
C PHE A 56 -6.48 -0.33 -4.98
N ILE A 57 -6.49 0.39 -3.86
CA ILE A 57 -6.36 -0.17 -2.52
C ILE A 57 -7.71 -0.80 -2.17
N SER A 58 -7.72 -2.11 -1.93
CA SER A 58 -8.89 -2.86 -1.52
C SER A 58 -9.22 -2.61 -0.06
N SER A 59 -8.20 -2.72 0.81
CA SER A 59 -8.36 -2.51 2.24
C SER A 59 -7.09 -1.94 2.88
N VAL A 60 -7.27 -1.22 4.00
CA VAL A 60 -6.18 -0.78 4.86
C VAL A 60 -6.55 -1.16 6.29
N PHE A 61 -5.76 -2.03 6.90
CA PHE A 61 -5.91 -2.42 8.29
C PHE A 61 -4.80 -1.80 9.15
N ILE A 62 -5.18 -1.27 10.30
CA ILE A 62 -4.28 -0.57 11.21
C ILE A 62 -4.51 -1.13 12.60
N GLY A 63 -3.49 -1.79 13.16
CA GLY A 63 -3.44 -2.18 14.55
C GLY A 63 -2.71 -1.12 15.36
N THR A 64 -3.36 -0.61 16.41
CA THR A 64 -2.76 0.29 17.40
C THR A 64 -2.51 -0.45 18.72
N ASP A 65 -1.67 0.13 19.58
CA ASP A 65 -1.43 -0.34 20.96
C ASP A 65 -2.49 0.08 21.99
N LEU A 66 -3.47 0.90 21.57
CA LEU A 66 -4.71 1.21 22.28
C LEU A 66 -5.77 0.12 22.08
#